data_AF-A0A5C3K8Y1-F1
#
_entry.id   AF-A0A5C3K8Y1-F1
#
_cell.length_a   1.000
_cell.length_b   1.000
_cell.length_c   1.000
_cell.angle_alpha   90.00
_cell.angle_beta   90.00
_cell.angle_gamma   90.00
#
_symmetry.space_group_name_H-M   'P 1'
#
loop_
_entity.id
_entity.type
_entity.pdbx_description
1 polymer ?
#
loop_
_entity_poly.entity_id
_entity_poly.type
_entity_poly.pdbx_seq_one_letter_code
_entity_poly.pdbx_strand_id
1 'polypeptide(L)'
;MGTSIFLMLQIDGKPRYAKEILYFFIANDIQTAAVSLYGPPNTDILKESYSTAWACQYTQYANIKIIPVYCIISVVSMQPLPKAATDDKGTDLWFVVEKSGLGDIKLTGYSENIPDNDND
;
A
#
# COMPACT_ATOMS: atom_id res chain seq x y z
N MET A 1 11.68 11.15 -13.60
CA MET A 1 10.46 11.05 -12.77
C MET A 1 10.43 9.64 -12.21
N GLY A 2 10.66 9.46 -10.91
CA GLY A 2 10.58 8.14 -10.30
C GLY A 2 9.12 7.74 -10.12
N THR A 3 8.74 6.56 -10.60
CA THR A 3 7.41 6.01 -10.35
C THR A 3 7.31 5.61 -8.87
N SER A 4 6.60 6.39 -8.06
CA SER A 4 6.32 5.97 -6.67
C SER A 4 5.35 4.78 -6.69
N ILE A 5 5.70 3.70 -5.99
CA ILE A 5 4.89 2.48 -5.88
C ILE A 5 4.16 2.50 -4.55
N PHE A 6 2.85 2.81 -4.57
CA PHE A 6 2.04 2.77 -3.36
C PHE A 6 1.50 1.38 -3.11
N LEU A 7 1.39 0.97 -1.86
CA LEU A 7 1.05 -0.40 -1.48
C LEU A 7 -0.14 -0.41 -0.54
N MET A 8 -0.99 -1.43 -0.68
CA MET A 8 -1.91 -1.86 0.36
C MET A 8 -1.33 -3.06 1.10
N LEU A 9 -1.39 -2.99 2.43
CA LEU A 9 -0.79 -3.95 3.34
C LEU A 9 -1.86 -4.45 4.32
N GLN A 10 -1.83 -5.72 4.68
CA GLN A 10 -2.63 -6.27 5.77
C GLN A 10 -1.76 -6.43 7.01
N ILE A 11 -1.99 -5.57 8.01
CA ILE A 11 -1.21 -5.55 9.26
C ILE A 11 -2.19 -5.56 10.43
N ASP A 12 -2.03 -6.49 11.36
CA ASP A 12 -2.91 -6.65 12.54
C ASP A 12 -4.40 -6.79 12.15
N GLY A 13 -4.67 -7.47 11.03
CA GLY A 13 -6.04 -7.65 10.51
C GLY A 13 -6.68 -6.39 9.91
N LYS A 14 -5.91 -5.32 9.69
CA LYS A 14 -6.41 -4.04 9.16
C LYS A 14 -5.64 -3.61 7.90
N PRO A 15 -6.33 -2.99 6.92
CA PRO A 15 -5.67 -2.41 5.77
C PRO A 15 -4.82 -1.20 6.20
N ARG A 16 -3.61 -1.13 5.66
CA ARG A 16 -2.65 -0.03 5.81
C ARG A 16 -2.08 0.31 4.44
N TYR A 17 -1.60 1.55 4.30
CA TYR A 17 -1.02 2.02 3.05
C TYR A 17 0.43 2.42 3.25
N ALA A 18 1.26 2.19 2.24
CA ALA A 18 2.66 2.63 2.19
C ALA A 18 2.98 3.36 0.88
N LYS A 19 3.95 4.28 0.91
CA LYS A 19 4.37 5.04 -0.27
C LYS A 19 5.43 4.34 -1.09
N GLU A 20 6.29 3.56 -0.45
CA GLU A 20 7.41 2.89 -1.09
C GLU A 20 7.95 1.73 -0.25
N ILE A 21 8.62 0.81 -0.93
CA ILE A 21 9.50 -0.19 -0.34
C ILE A 21 10.91 0.37 -0.38
N LEU A 22 11.53 0.48 0.78
CA LEU A 22 12.90 0.98 0.91
C LEU A 22 13.89 -0.14 0.58
N TYR A 23 13.66 -1.32 1.17
CA TYR A 23 14.53 -2.48 1.03
C TYR A 23 13.75 -3.77 1.17
N PHE A 24 14.20 -4.79 0.45
CA PHE A 24 13.90 -6.19 0.71
C PHE A 24 15.11 -6.86 1.35
N PHE A 25 14.88 -7.70 2.34
CA PHE A 25 15.93 -8.46 3.00
C PHE A 25 15.37 -9.73 3.64
N ILE A 26 16.26 -10.67 3.97
CA ILE A 26 15.90 -11.87 4.72
C ILE A 26 16.33 -11.66 6.17
N ALA A 27 15.42 -11.87 7.10
CA ALA A 27 15.70 -11.86 8.53
C ALA A 27 15.08 -13.11 9.16
N ASN A 28 15.90 -13.94 9.82
CA ASN A 28 15.47 -15.21 10.42
C ASN A 28 14.72 -16.11 9.43
N ASP A 29 15.26 -16.28 8.22
CA ASP A 29 14.66 -17.05 7.11
C ASP A 29 13.29 -16.54 6.60
N ILE A 30 12.87 -15.35 7.02
CA ILE A 30 11.63 -14.71 6.57
C ILE A 30 11.95 -13.61 5.57
N GLN A 31 11.33 -13.70 4.39
CA GLN A 31 11.35 -12.63 3.39
C GLN A 31 10.64 -11.40 3.95
N THR A 32 11.38 -10.31 4.08
CA THR A 32 10.98 -9.12 4.82
C THR A 32 11.17 -7.87 3.96
N ALA A 33 10.33 -6.87 4.17
CA ALA A 33 10.41 -5.56 3.53
C ALA A 33 10.41 -4.44 4.59
N ALA A 34 11.26 -3.43 4.37
CA ALA A 34 11.15 -2.15 5.05
C ALA A 34 10.27 -1.21 4.20
N VAL A 35 9.16 -0.75 4.75
CA VAL A 35 8.18 0.10 4.05
C VAL A 35 7.97 1.41 4.78
N SER A 36 7.75 2.50 4.04
CA SER A 36 7.30 3.77 4.62
C SER A 36 5.77 3.84 4.64
N LEU A 37 5.20 3.76 5.84
CA LEU A 37 3.75 3.76 6.06
C LEU A 37 3.16 5.17 6.06
N TYR A 38 1.97 5.29 5.48
CA TYR A 38 1.07 6.40 5.74
C TYR A 38 0.55 6.35 7.18
N GLY A 39 0.16 7.52 7.70
CA GLY A 39 -0.53 7.64 8.98
C GLY A 39 -1.93 6.99 8.98
N PRO A 40 -2.63 6.99 10.13
CA PRO A 40 -4.03 6.59 10.18
C PRO A 40 -4.91 7.50 9.30
N PRO A 41 -6.11 7.03 8.89
CA PRO A 41 -7.03 7.86 8.14
C PRO A 41 -7.46 9.07 8.97
N ASN A 42 -7.61 10.22 8.31
CA ASN A 42 -8.24 11.39 8.89
C ASN A 42 -9.70 11.07 9.21
N THR A 43 -10.07 11.17 10.49
CA THR A 43 -11.37 10.74 10.99
C THR A 43 -12.52 11.61 10.50
N ASP A 44 -12.26 12.91 10.28
CA ASP A 44 -13.28 13.87 9.87
C ASP A 44 -13.67 13.62 8.42
N ILE A 45 -12.66 13.48 7.53
CA ILE A 45 -12.87 13.15 6.11
C ILE A 45 -13.54 11.79 5.97
N LEU A 46 -13.10 10.79 6.74
CA LEU A 46 -13.70 9.46 6.68
C LEU A 46 -15.16 9.49 7.13
N LYS A 47 -15.50 10.29 8.14
CA LYS A 47 -16.87 10.44 8.63
C LYS A 47 -17.76 11.21 7.64
N GLU A 48 -17.28 12.33 7.11
CA GLU A 48 -18.02 13.16 6.16
C GLU A 48 -18.26 12.46 4.82
N SER A 49 -17.33 11.61 4.40
CA SER A 49 -17.44 10.79 3.20
C SER A 49 -18.20 9.47 3.40
N TYR A 50 -18.86 9.27 4.55
CA TYR A 50 -19.56 8.01 4.87
C TYR A 50 -18.66 6.76 4.71
N SER A 51 -17.43 6.84 5.20
CA SER A 51 -16.38 5.80 5.11
C SER A 51 -15.87 5.52 3.69
N THR A 52 -16.07 6.44 2.75
CA THR A 52 -15.64 6.26 1.35
C THR A 52 -14.23 6.78 1.08
N ALA A 53 -13.87 7.94 1.64
CA ALA A 53 -12.58 8.57 1.36
C ALA A 53 -11.55 8.25 2.45
N TRP A 54 -10.65 7.31 2.16
CA TRP A 54 -9.53 6.99 3.03
C TRP A 54 -8.35 7.93 2.78
N ALA A 55 -8.36 9.08 3.45
CA ALA A 55 -7.29 10.09 3.36
C ALA A 55 -6.30 9.96 4.52
N CYS A 56 -5.01 9.79 4.23
CA CYS A 56 -3.94 9.65 5.21
C CYS A 56 -2.84 10.68 5.01
N GLN A 57 -2.17 11.08 6.09
CA GLN A 57 -0.98 11.91 6.01
C GLN A 57 0.25 11.07 5.61
N TYR A 58 1.09 11.61 4.71
CA TYR A 58 2.42 11.05 4.45
C TYR A 58 3.47 11.70 5.35
N THR A 59 4.06 10.94 6.27
CA THR A 59 5.08 11.45 7.20
C THR A 59 6.51 11.12 6.78
N GLN A 60 6.74 10.91 5.47
CA GLN A 60 8.06 10.58 4.92
C GLN A 60 8.67 9.34 5.60
N TYR A 61 9.87 9.44 6.17
CA TYR A 61 10.58 8.33 6.81
C TYR A 61 10.31 8.22 8.31
N ALA A 62 9.40 9.04 8.87
CA ALA A 62 9.09 8.97 10.30
C ALA A 62 8.31 7.70 10.70
N ASN A 63 7.77 6.96 9.74
CA ASN A 63 6.94 5.78 9.98
C ASN A 63 7.41 4.59 9.13
N ILE A 64 8.67 4.19 9.29
CA ILE A 64 9.21 2.98 8.67
C ILE A 64 8.76 1.76 9.48
N LYS A 65 8.18 0.77 8.80
CA LYS A 65 7.83 -0.51 9.41
C LYS A 65 8.50 -1.65 8.68
N ILE A 66 9.01 -2.59 9.45
CA ILE A 66 9.52 -3.87 8.97
C ILE A 66 8.35 -4.85 8.96
N ILE A 67 8.03 -5.39 7.79
CA ILE A 67 6.92 -6.33 7.60
C ILE A 67 7.39 -7.58 6.85
N PRO A 68 6.82 -8.76 7.14
CA PRO A 68 6.93 -9.88 6.23
C PRO A 68 6.36 -9.52 4.85
N VAL A 69 7.00 -9.99 3.77
CA VAL A 69 6.58 -9.66 2.40
C VAL A 69 5.14 -10.12 2.12
N TYR A 70 4.69 -11.22 2.72
CA TYR A 70 3.32 -11.72 2.55
C TYR A 70 2.22 -10.76 3.08
N CYS A 71 2.59 -9.74 3.88
CA CYS A 71 1.65 -8.70 4.30
C CYS A 71 1.31 -7.73 3.16
N ILE A 72 2.08 -7.70 2.06
CA ILE A 72 1.81 -6.86 0.90
C ILE A 72 0.69 -7.50 0.07
N ILE A 73 -0.45 -6.83 -0.03
CA ILE A 73 -1.64 -7.35 -0.72
C ILE A 73 -1.67 -6.92 -2.18
N SER A 74 -1.43 -5.63 -2.44
CA SER A 74 -1.49 -5.09 -3.79
C SER A 74 -0.72 -3.77 -3.92
N VAL A 75 -0.43 -3.40 -5.16
CA VAL A 75 -0.02 -2.05 -5.53
C VAL A 75 -1.28 -1.22 -5.77
N VAL A 76 -1.35 -0.03 -5.20
CA VAL A 76 -2.49 0.89 -5.32
C VAL A 76 -2.06 2.21 -5.91
N SER A 77 -3.04 3.03 -6.30
CA SER A 77 -2.81 4.44 -6.60
C SER A 77 -3.20 5.28 -5.39
N MET A 78 -2.28 6.11 -4.94
CA MET A 78 -2.56 7.19 -4.00
C MET A 78 -2.45 8.50 -4.74
N GLN A 79 -3.40 9.40 -4.54
CA GLN A 79 -3.38 10.74 -5.11
C GLN A 79 -3.36 11.78 -3.98
N PRO A 80 -2.66 12.91 -4.16
CA PRO A 80 -2.75 14.01 -3.22
C PRO A 80 -4.21 14.48 -3.15
N LEU A 81 -4.71 14.70 -1.94
CA LEU A 81 -6.05 15.25 -1.75
C LEU A 81 -6.07 16.69 -2.28
N PRO A 82 -7.03 17.06 -3.15
CA PRO A 82 -7.12 18.43 -3.64
C PRO A 82 -7.28 19.42 -2.49
N LYS A 83 -6.43 20.46 -2.47
CA LYS A 83 -6.55 21.53 -1.48
C LYS A 83 -7.80 22.36 -1.79
N ALA A 84 -8.61 22.65 -0.77
CA ALA A 84 -9.64 23.67 -0.90
C ALA A 84 -8.98 25.03 -1.12
N ALA A 85 -9.58 25.91 -1.92
CA ALA A 85 -9.02 27.22 -2.28
C ALA A 85 -8.75 28.15 -1.07
N THR A 86 -9.28 27.82 0.11
CA THR A 86 -9.17 28.59 1.36
C THR A 86 -8.25 27.95 2.40
N ASP A 87 -7.58 26.84 2.08
CA ASP A 87 -6.78 26.09 3.04
C ASP A 87 -5.28 26.43 2.92
N ASP A 88 -4.87 27.48 3.66
CA ASP A 88 -3.48 27.96 3.71
C ASP A 88 -2.55 26.99 4.45
N LYS A 89 -3.11 26.03 5.20
CA LYS A 89 -2.38 24.96 5.89
C LYS A 89 -2.52 23.67 5.12
N GLY A 90 -1.89 23.63 3.95
CA GLY A 90 -1.87 22.45 3.09
C GLY A 90 -1.48 21.19 3.85
N THR A 91 -2.47 20.41 4.24
CA THR A 91 -2.25 19.09 4.83
C THR A 91 -1.78 18.18 3.71
N ASP A 92 -0.61 17.53 3.89
CA ASP A 92 -0.07 16.53 2.95
C ASP A 92 -0.88 15.22 3.06
N LEU A 93 -2.18 15.33 2.79
CA LEU A 93 -3.11 14.23 2.76
C LEU A 93 -3.11 13.60 1.38
N TRP A 94 -3.11 12.28 1.40
CA TRP A 94 -3.19 11.43 0.22
C TRP A 94 -4.36 10.50 0.42
N PHE A 95 -5.16 10.30 -0.62
CA PHE A 95 -6.28 9.39 -0.56
C PHE A 95 -6.08 8.23 -1.53
N VAL A 96 -6.60 7.08 -1.11
CA VAL A 96 -6.61 5.86 -1.91
C VAL A 96 -7.59 6.05 -3.04
N VAL A 97 -7.14 5.83 -4.27
CA VAL A 97 -8.03 5.75 -5.43
C VAL A 97 -8.20 4.27 -5.74
N GLU A 98 -9.31 3.70 -5.30
CA GLU A 98 -9.68 2.37 -5.78
C GLU A 98 -9.97 2.43 -7.28
N LYS A 99 -9.39 1.50 -8.03
CA LYS A 99 -9.97 1.14 -9.33
C LYS A 99 -11.19 0.28 -9.02
N SER A 100 -12.38 0.87 -9.09
CA SER A 100 -13.64 0.12 -9.11
C SER A 100 -13.54 -0.98 -10.18
N GLY A 101 -13.47 -2.25 -9.77
CA GLY A 101 -13.45 -3.40 -10.70
C GLY A 101 -12.47 -4.53 -10.41
N LEU A 102 -11.67 -4.48 -9.33
CA LEU A 102 -10.67 -5.52 -9.01
C LEU A 102 -11.06 -6.48 -7.88
N GLY A 103 -12.36 -6.55 -7.54
CA GLY A 103 -12.87 -7.35 -6.41
C GLY A 103 -12.75 -8.87 -6.57
N ASP A 104 -12.58 -9.38 -7.80
CA ASP A 104 -12.67 -10.82 -8.09
C ASP A 104 -11.50 -11.37 -8.92
N ILE A 105 -10.30 -10.82 -8.80
CA ILE A 105 -9.11 -11.46 -9.38
C ILE A 105 -8.42 -12.28 -8.30
N LYS A 106 -8.83 -13.54 -8.16
CA LYS A 106 -8.04 -14.56 -7.47
C LYS A 106 -6.67 -14.60 -8.16
N LEU A 107 -5.63 -14.16 -7.45
CA LEU A 107 -4.25 -14.19 -7.92
C LEU A 107 -3.81 -15.66 -8.00
N THR A 108 -4.22 -16.37 -9.06
CA THR A 108 -3.66 -17.68 -9.39
C THR A 108 -2.24 -17.42 -9.87
N GLY A 109 -1.27 -17.66 -8.99
CA GLY A 109 0.14 -17.55 -9.35
C GLY A 109 0.41 -18.35 -10.62
N TYR A 110 1.22 -17.80 -11.52
CA TYR A 110 1.80 -18.57 -12.61
C TYR A 110 2.72 -19.63 -11.98
N SER A 111 2.22 -20.85 -11.85
CA SER A 111 3.08 -22.02 -11.71
C SER A 111 3.63 -22.32 -13.09
N GLU A 112 4.89 -21.91 -13.36
CA GLU A 112 5.65 -22.49 -14.46
C GLU A 112 5.74 -24.00 -14.20
N ASN A 113 5.04 -24.78 -15.02
CA ASN A 113 5.26 -26.21 -15.09
C ASN A 113 6.65 -26.41 -15.71
N ILE A 114 7.63 -26.74 -14.88
CA ILE A 114 8.89 -27.31 -15.36
C ILE A 114 8.52 -28.66 -15.97
N PRO A 115 8.69 -28.88 -17.29
CA PRO A 115 8.46 -30.20 -17.84
C PRO A 115 9.52 -31.14 -17.26
N ASP A 116 9.06 -32.22 -16.61
CA ASP A 116 9.92 -33.32 -16.21
C ASP A 116 10.59 -33.87 -17.47
N ASN A 117 11.89 -33.63 -17.58
CA ASN A 117 12.70 -34.15 -18.65
C ASN A 117 13.08 -35.60 -18.32
N ASP A 118 12.13 -36.51 -18.49
CA ASP A 118 12.40 -37.94 -18.60
C ASP A 118 13.18 -38.18 -19.90
N ASN A 119 14.50 -38.33 -19.80
CA ASN A 119 15.28 -39.02 -20.83
C ASN A 119 15.93 -40.26 -20.19
N ASP A 120 15.67 -41.39 -20.83
CA ASP A 120 16.24 -42.74 -20.65
C ASP A 120 17.74 -42.77 -20.28
#